data_AF-A0A8T6NZF4-F1
#
_entry.id   AF-A0A8T6NZF4-F1
#
_cell.length_a   1.000
_cell.length_b   1.000
_cell.length_c   1.000
_cell.angle_alpha   90.00
_cell.angle_beta   90.00
_cell.angle_gamma   90.00
#
_symmetry.space_group_name_H-M   'P 1'
#
loop_
_entity.id
_entity.type
_entity.pdbx_description
1 polymer ?
#
loop_
_entity_poly.entity_id
_entity_poly.type
_entity_poly.pdbx_seq_one_letter_code
_entity_poly.pdbx_strand_id
1 'polypeptide(L)'
;MTHEFTLTHTVNRPPDDVFYAFTNSPMLAEWWCDWAFLAPHRAGTYYMYWESGFHAMGQYTAFEEPNRLAFTWSDGASPACRAEVSFSATDGGTRVEVTYADIDNEDQAEQLQTHWRDGLENLASWLEDGIDLRAARRPMLGVFIGGLAHEDEHGTPQGVNISGTLPGLSAAAAGLQAGDVLVEVDGTPLTSIEDLVGTVGSHSVGDSVSVAYMRDGTRHTAEMELKARQLADIPREADRLADQLAAVYAEVMAELDGVLAGLTDEQAATFTDVEEWNIRQILGHLVANEKDMQSLISMRAGGLVENSGYNNNSMIRIEPVLAFSPTVEALRERIAQTQAETVIAVRNLPAQFVARRGSYDRLGRDVLEEADVHYRDHIAQIERIKAAL
;
A
#
# COMPACT_ATOMS: atom_id res chain seq x y z
N MET A 1 19.95 -30.64 -17.94
CA MET A 1 20.16 -29.69 -19.05
C MET A 1 19.81 -28.34 -18.48
N THR A 2 20.53 -27.27 -18.83
CA THR A 2 20.14 -25.93 -18.40
C THR A 2 19.08 -25.39 -19.36
N HIS A 3 18.10 -24.66 -18.82
CA HIS A 3 17.06 -24.00 -19.58
C HIS A 3 17.42 -22.51 -19.76
N GLU A 4 16.95 -21.93 -20.86
CA GLU A 4 17.11 -20.52 -21.21
C GLU A 4 15.83 -20.00 -21.86
N PHE A 5 15.47 -18.75 -21.60
CA PHE A 5 14.39 -18.08 -22.30
C PHE A 5 14.71 -16.60 -22.51
N THR A 6 14.03 -15.98 -23.48
CA THR A 6 14.02 -14.54 -23.69
C THR A 6 12.59 -14.04 -23.81
N LEU A 7 12.29 -12.95 -23.11
CA LEU A 7 11.02 -12.22 -23.19
C LEU A 7 11.28 -10.82 -23.73
N THR A 8 10.29 -10.28 -24.44
CA THR A 8 10.33 -8.91 -24.93
C THR A 8 9.02 -8.21 -24.61
N HIS A 9 9.11 -6.97 -24.14
CA HIS A 9 7.97 -6.09 -23.93
C HIS A 9 8.31 -4.68 -24.44
N THR A 10 7.30 -3.91 -24.85
CA THR A 10 7.48 -2.51 -25.24
C THR A 10 6.84 -1.63 -24.19
N VAL A 11 7.59 -0.65 -23.70
CA VAL A 11 7.11 0.36 -22.76
C VAL A 11 7.16 1.71 -23.45
N ASN A 12 6.05 2.45 -23.47
CA ASN A 12 5.92 3.76 -24.11
C ASN A 12 6.57 4.88 -23.28
N ARG A 13 7.85 4.71 -22.95
CA ARG A 13 8.72 5.66 -22.27
C ARG A 13 10.14 5.63 -22.85
N PRO A 14 10.92 6.72 -22.74
CA PRO A 14 12.32 6.75 -23.14
C PRO A 14 13.19 5.72 -22.39
N PRO A 15 14.30 5.24 -22.97
CA PRO A 15 15.17 4.26 -22.32
C PRO A 15 15.66 4.67 -20.94
N ASP A 16 15.96 5.96 -20.73
CA ASP A 16 16.41 6.47 -19.43
C ASP A 16 15.35 6.27 -18.32
N ASP A 17 14.07 6.51 -18.62
CA ASP A 17 12.97 6.34 -17.67
C ASP A 17 12.79 4.86 -17.31
N VAL A 18 12.84 3.99 -18.32
CA VAL A 18 12.68 2.55 -18.14
C VAL A 18 13.89 1.97 -17.41
N PHE A 19 15.10 2.36 -17.77
CA PHE A 19 16.34 1.96 -17.08
C PHE A 19 16.31 2.39 -15.61
N TYR A 20 15.90 3.64 -15.32
CA TYR A 20 15.75 4.12 -13.95
C TYR A 20 14.81 3.25 -13.11
N ALA A 21 13.75 2.70 -13.71
CA ALA A 21 12.83 1.79 -13.01
C ALA A 21 13.44 0.45 -12.62
N PHE A 22 14.54 0.03 -13.26
CA PHE A 22 15.31 -1.16 -12.90
C PHE A 22 16.46 -0.87 -11.92
N THR A 23 16.88 0.39 -11.78
CA THR A 23 18.09 0.75 -11.04
C THR A 23 17.84 1.61 -9.81
N ASN A 24 16.61 2.05 -9.57
CA ASN A 24 16.22 2.78 -8.37
C ASN A 24 15.40 1.87 -7.44
N SER A 25 15.89 1.63 -6.21
CA SER A 25 15.27 0.67 -5.28
C SER A 25 13.79 0.95 -4.98
N PRO A 26 13.37 2.20 -4.66
CA PRO A 26 11.95 2.51 -4.49
C PRO A 26 11.12 2.21 -5.73
N MET A 27 11.60 2.64 -6.90
CA MET A 27 10.89 2.43 -8.16
C MET A 27 10.74 0.95 -8.49
N LEU A 28 11.76 0.12 -8.24
CA LEU A 28 11.67 -1.33 -8.49
C LEU A 28 10.61 -1.99 -7.58
N ALA A 29 10.52 -1.59 -6.31
CA ALA A 29 9.47 -2.05 -5.40
C ALA A 29 8.07 -1.53 -5.79
N GLU A 30 7.98 -0.41 -6.49
CA GLU A 30 6.70 0.13 -6.92
C GLU A 30 6.01 -0.68 -8.03
N TRP A 31 6.74 -1.45 -8.82
CA TRP A 31 6.15 -2.26 -9.91
C TRP A 31 6.46 -3.76 -9.85
N TRP A 32 7.52 -4.19 -9.16
CA TRP A 32 8.02 -5.57 -9.28
C TRP A 32 7.88 -6.43 -8.02
N CYS A 33 8.25 -5.87 -6.87
CA CYS A 33 8.36 -6.58 -5.60
C CYS A 33 7.76 -5.75 -4.47
N ASP A 34 7.73 -6.27 -3.25
CA ASP A 34 7.24 -5.51 -2.10
C ASP A 34 8.37 -4.72 -1.44
N TRP A 35 9.62 -5.17 -1.67
CA TRP A 35 10.80 -4.51 -1.16
C TRP A 35 12.02 -4.74 -2.04
N ALA A 36 12.86 -3.71 -2.21
CA ALA A 36 14.13 -3.81 -2.92
C ALA A 36 15.24 -2.98 -2.25
N PHE A 37 16.46 -3.51 -2.31
CA PHE A 37 17.70 -2.79 -2.12
C PHE A 37 18.62 -3.06 -3.31
N LEU A 38 19.03 -2.00 -3.99
CA LEU A 38 19.89 -2.06 -5.15
C LEU A 38 21.17 -1.25 -4.88
N ALA A 39 22.33 -1.83 -5.19
CA ALA A 39 23.57 -1.10 -5.44
C ALA A 39 23.82 -1.09 -6.96
N PRO A 40 23.24 -0.15 -7.72
CA PRO A 40 23.17 -0.20 -9.19
C PRO A 40 24.51 0.23 -9.82
N HIS A 41 25.51 -0.63 -9.72
CA HIS A 41 26.79 -0.49 -10.41
C HIS A 41 27.40 -1.86 -10.64
N ARG A 42 28.39 -1.98 -11.52
CA ARG A 42 29.10 -3.24 -11.75
C ARG A 42 29.67 -3.79 -10.42
N ALA A 43 29.46 -5.08 -10.18
CA ALA A 43 29.77 -5.79 -8.93
C ALA A 43 29.00 -5.31 -7.68
N GLY A 44 28.02 -4.41 -7.83
CA GLY A 44 27.08 -4.10 -6.76
C GLY A 44 26.14 -5.28 -6.50
N THR A 45 25.64 -5.37 -5.27
CA THR A 45 24.69 -6.40 -4.85
C THR A 45 23.27 -5.87 -4.86
N TYR A 46 22.31 -6.77 -4.96
CA TYR A 46 20.91 -6.45 -4.72
C TYR A 46 20.23 -7.50 -3.85
N TYR A 47 19.12 -7.10 -3.24
CA TYR A 47 18.18 -7.99 -2.55
C TYR A 47 16.75 -7.49 -2.82
N MET A 48 15.85 -8.42 -3.12
CA MET A 48 14.42 -8.17 -3.32
C MET A 48 13.61 -9.15 -2.48
N TYR A 49 12.45 -8.71 -2.02
CA TYR A 49 11.53 -9.51 -1.22
C TYR A 49 10.08 -9.27 -1.64
N TRP A 50 9.29 -10.33 -1.55
CA TRP A 50 7.85 -10.35 -1.76
C TRP A 50 7.17 -10.84 -0.48
N GLU A 51 6.01 -10.29 -0.15
CA GLU A 51 5.20 -10.66 1.02
C GLU A 51 4.74 -12.13 1.00
N SER A 52 4.79 -12.78 -0.16
CA SER A 52 4.64 -14.24 -0.30
C SER A 52 5.73 -15.05 0.43
N GLY A 53 6.80 -14.39 0.89
CA GLY A 53 7.99 -15.00 1.48
C GLY A 53 9.09 -15.31 0.45
N PHE A 54 8.82 -15.12 -0.84
CA PHE A 54 9.84 -15.26 -1.87
C PHE A 54 10.85 -14.10 -1.79
N HIS A 55 12.11 -14.39 -2.10
CA HIS A 55 13.15 -13.39 -2.16
C HIS A 55 14.16 -13.74 -3.25
N ALA A 56 14.83 -12.71 -3.77
CA ALA A 56 15.86 -12.87 -4.77
C ALA A 56 17.05 -11.98 -4.45
N MET A 57 18.25 -12.51 -4.63
CA MET A 57 19.49 -11.81 -4.38
C MET A 57 20.52 -12.11 -5.46
N GLY A 58 21.51 -11.21 -5.58
CA GLY A 58 22.54 -11.39 -6.58
C GLY A 58 23.51 -10.22 -6.69
N GLN A 59 24.30 -10.26 -7.76
CA GLN A 59 25.30 -9.26 -8.10
C GLN A 59 25.16 -8.83 -9.56
N TYR A 60 25.33 -7.54 -9.82
CA TYR A 60 25.43 -7.00 -11.17
C TYR A 60 26.76 -7.43 -11.81
N THR A 61 26.67 -8.15 -12.93
CA THR A 61 27.81 -8.57 -13.75
C THR A 61 28.11 -7.60 -14.89
N ALA A 62 27.09 -6.84 -15.33
CA ALA A 62 27.23 -5.70 -16.24
C ALA A 62 26.26 -4.56 -15.87
N PHE A 63 26.69 -3.33 -16.14
CA PHE A 63 25.94 -2.11 -15.88
C PHE A 63 26.35 -1.05 -16.91
N GLU A 64 25.54 -0.89 -17.95
CA GLU A 64 25.80 -0.02 -19.11
C GLU A 64 24.58 0.90 -19.30
N GLU A 65 24.57 2.03 -18.59
CA GLU A 65 23.47 2.98 -18.63
C GLU A 65 23.35 3.68 -20.00
N PRO A 66 22.12 3.84 -20.55
CA PRO A 66 20.83 3.30 -20.11
C PRO A 66 20.45 1.96 -20.78
N ASN A 67 21.39 1.29 -21.45
CA ASN A 67 21.07 0.29 -22.47
C ASN A 67 21.08 -1.16 -21.96
N ARG A 68 21.81 -1.49 -20.89
CA ARG A 68 21.99 -2.89 -20.48
C ARG A 68 22.36 -3.09 -19.02
N LEU A 69 21.75 -4.10 -18.41
CA LEU A 69 22.06 -4.63 -17.09
C LEU A 69 22.22 -6.14 -17.20
N ALA A 70 23.21 -6.72 -16.52
CA ALA A 70 23.27 -8.17 -16.34
C ALA A 70 23.57 -8.50 -14.89
N PHE A 71 23.00 -9.58 -14.38
CA PHE A 71 23.12 -9.97 -12.98
C PHE A 71 22.93 -11.47 -12.77
N THR A 72 23.43 -11.96 -11.63
CA THR A 72 23.11 -13.31 -11.15
C THR A 72 21.78 -13.27 -10.39
N TRP A 73 20.95 -14.30 -10.46
CA TRP A 73 19.70 -14.41 -9.73
C TRP A 73 19.66 -15.68 -8.89
N SER A 74 19.44 -15.57 -7.58
CA SER A 74 19.32 -16.69 -6.66
C SER A 74 18.27 -16.44 -5.59
N ASP A 75 17.54 -17.49 -5.21
CA ASP A 75 16.62 -17.56 -4.07
C ASP A 75 17.31 -18.13 -2.81
N GLY A 76 18.63 -18.35 -2.86
CA GLY A 76 19.42 -18.98 -1.80
C GLY A 76 19.23 -20.49 -1.64
N ALA A 77 18.23 -21.10 -2.29
CA ALA A 77 17.95 -22.53 -2.23
C ALA A 77 18.49 -23.28 -3.46
N SER A 78 18.50 -22.61 -4.62
CA SER A 78 18.92 -23.16 -5.91
C SER A 78 20.20 -22.50 -6.41
N PRO A 79 20.97 -23.18 -7.30
CA PRO A 79 22.08 -22.55 -8.01
C PRO A 79 21.63 -21.27 -8.71
N ALA A 80 22.50 -20.25 -8.69
CA ALA A 80 22.17 -18.96 -9.27
C ALA A 80 22.10 -19.05 -10.81
N CYS A 81 21.02 -18.54 -11.40
CA CYS A 81 20.91 -18.36 -12.84
C CYS A 81 21.47 -16.99 -13.26
N ARG A 82 21.68 -16.79 -14.57
CA ARG A 82 22.10 -15.51 -15.13
C ARG A 82 20.91 -14.82 -15.77
N ALA A 83 20.78 -13.53 -15.52
CA ALA A 83 19.78 -12.67 -16.13
C ALA A 83 20.46 -11.49 -16.83
N GLU A 84 19.90 -11.09 -17.96
CA GLU A 84 20.28 -9.90 -18.71
C GLU A 84 19.01 -9.14 -19.10
N VAL A 85 19.05 -7.81 -18.93
CA VAL A 85 18.00 -6.91 -19.36
C VAL A 85 18.63 -5.88 -20.28
N SER A 86 18.10 -5.76 -21.50
CA SER A 86 18.52 -4.73 -22.45
C SER A 86 17.37 -3.79 -22.79
N PHE A 87 17.72 -2.54 -23.07
CA PHE A 87 16.81 -1.44 -23.34
C PHE A 87 17.21 -0.82 -24.67
N SER A 88 16.30 -0.82 -25.63
CA SER A 88 16.54 -0.25 -26.95
C SER A 88 15.43 0.69 -27.34
N ALA A 89 15.80 1.88 -27.83
CA ALA A 89 14.84 2.85 -28.34
C ALA A 89 14.10 2.29 -29.57
N THR A 90 12.81 2.56 -29.64
CA THR A 90 11.91 2.23 -30.74
C THR A 90 10.98 3.41 -31.01
N ASP A 91 10.24 3.39 -32.13
CA ASP A 91 9.24 4.43 -32.42
C ASP A 91 8.12 4.50 -31.36
N GLY A 92 7.88 3.40 -30.63
CA GLY A 92 6.87 3.28 -29.57
C GLY A 92 7.41 3.39 -28.14
N GLY A 93 8.61 3.94 -27.94
CA GLY A 93 9.27 4.05 -26.63
C GLY A 93 10.48 3.13 -26.53
N THR A 94 10.50 2.24 -25.53
CA THR A 94 11.62 1.34 -25.23
C THR A 94 11.20 -0.11 -25.38
N ARG A 95 11.93 -0.87 -26.18
CA ARG A 95 11.90 -2.33 -26.16
C ARG A 95 12.78 -2.82 -25.01
N VAL A 96 12.15 -3.49 -24.06
CA VAL A 96 12.79 -4.19 -22.95
C VAL A 96 12.91 -5.65 -23.33
N GLU A 97 14.12 -6.20 -23.30
CA GLU A 97 14.37 -7.62 -23.53
C GLU A 97 15.02 -8.22 -22.31
N VAL A 98 14.40 -9.27 -21.76
CA VAL A 98 14.86 -9.98 -20.55
C VAL A 98 15.24 -11.39 -20.95
N THR A 99 16.50 -11.75 -20.77
CA THR A 99 17.05 -13.09 -21.04
C THR A 99 17.48 -13.74 -19.74
N TYR A 100 17.03 -14.97 -19.49
CA TYR A 100 17.51 -15.82 -18.40
C TYR A 100 18.18 -17.06 -18.96
N ALA A 101 19.33 -17.42 -18.41
CA ALA A 101 20.10 -18.62 -18.74
C ALA A 101 20.58 -19.34 -17.48
N ASP A 102 21.06 -20.57 -17.63
CA ASP A 102 21.56 -21.42 -16.55
C ASP A 102 20.49 -21.76 -15.49
N ILE A 103 19.26 -22.01 -15.94
CA ILE A 103 18.15 -22.44 -15.09
C ILE A 103 18.17 -23.98 -14.99
N ASP A 104 18.24 -24.54 -13.79
CA ASP A 104 18.42 -25.99 -13.61
C ASP A 104 17.12 -26.81 -13.69
N ASN A 105 15.97 -26.15 -13.54
CA ASN A 105 14.66 -26.80 -13.46
C ASN A 105 13.65 -26.17 -14.44
N GLU A 106 12.86 -27.00 -15.12
CA GLU A 106 11.83 -26.58 -16.08
C GLU A 106 10.70 -25.81 -15.39
N ASP A 107 10.19 -26.30 -14.25
CA ASP A 107 9.14 -25.62 -13.48
C ASP A 107 9.60 -24.21 -13.03
N GLN A 108 10.88 -24.10 -12.65
CA GLN A 108 11.47 -22.81 -12.29
C GLN A 108 11.54 -21.87 -13.50
N ALA A 109 11.88 -22.39 -14.68
CA ALA A 109 11.91 -21.60 -15.92
C ALA A 109 10.51 -21.08 -16.29
N GLU A 110 9.47 -21.92 -16.17
CA GLU A 110 8.08 -21.54 -16.43
C GLU A 110 7.57 -20.48 -15.44
N GLN A 111 7.87 -20.64 -14.15
CA GLN A 111 7.53 -19.67 -13.11
C GLN A 111 8.22 -18.33 -13.35
N LEU A 112 9.54 -18.32 -13.60
CA LEU A 112 10.28 -17.10 -13.91
C LEU A 112 9.72 -16.42 -15.16
N GLN A 113 9.40 -17.18 -16.20
CA GLN A 113 8.86 -16.62 -17.44
C GLN A 113 7.48 -15.99 -17.21
N THR A 114 6.62 -16.61 -16.40
CA THR A 114 5.30 -16.08 -16.05
C THR A 114 5.42 -14.81 -15.22
N HIS A 115 6.22 -14.84 -14.14
CA HIS A 115 6.44 -13.66 -13.32
C HIS A 115 6.98 -12.50 -14.16
N TRP A 116 8.00 -12.72 -15.00
CA TRP A 116 8.55 -11.64 -15.83
C TRP A 116 7.56 -11.08 -16.85
N ARG A 117 6.69 -11.91 -17.39
CA ARG A 117 5.63 -11.45 -18.30
C ARG A 117 4.68 -10.50 -17.59
N ASP A 118 4.18 -10.90 -16.42
CA ASP A 118 3.26 -10.09 -15.61
C ASP A 118 3.95 -8.83 -15.08
N GLY A 119 5.24 -8.95 -14.73
CA GLY A 119 6.11 -7.86 -14.32
C GLY A 119 6.29 -6.78 -15.35
N LEU A 120 6.66 -7.17 -16.57
CA LEU A 120 6.87 -6.22 -17.66
C LEU A 120 5.56 -5.56 -18.10
N GLU A 121 4.44 -6.28 -18.02
CA GLU A 121 3.11 -5.69 -18.22
C GLU A 121 2.81 -4.66 -17.11
N ASN A 122 3.10 -4.98 -15.85
CA ASN A 122 2.93 -4.05 -14.74
C ASN A 122 3.85 -2.84 -14.84
N LEU A 123 5.11 -3.03 -15.26
CA LEU A 123 6.05 -1.94 -15.52
C LEU A 123 5.49 -0.97 -16.56
N ALA A 124 4.97 -1.48 -17.67
CA ALA A 124 4.35 -0.66 -18.71
C ALA A 124 3.16 0.13 -18.14
N SER A 125 2.22 -0.57 -17.48
CA SER A 125 1.06 0.06 -16.84
C SER A 125 1.45 1.11 -15.78
N TRP A 126 2.47 0.83 -14.97
CA TRP A 126 2.97 1.73 -13.94
C TRP A 126 3.59 2.99 -14.53
N LEU A 127 4.47 2.84 -15.51
CA LEU A 127 5.18 3.97 -16.12
C LEU A 127 4.29 4.78 -17.06
N GLU A 128 3.37 4.16 -17.79
CA GLU A 128 2.49 4.83 -18.74
C GLU A 128 1.26 5.43 -18.04
N ASP A 129 0.63 4.62 -17.18
CA ASP A 129 -0.68 4.91 -16.61
C ASP A 129 -0.72 5.14 -15.10
N GLY A 130 0.38 4.89 -14.38
CA GLY A 130 0.41 4.99 -12.92
C GLY A 130 -0.47 3.97 -12.21
N ILE A 131 -0.90 2.93 -12.92
CA ILE A 131 -1.75 1.86 -12.39
C ILE A 131 -0.86 0.69 -12.03
N ASP A 132 -0.81 0.34 -10.75
CA ASP A 132 -0.23 -0.92 -10.29
C ASP A 132 -1.24 -2.04 -10.54
N LEU A 133 -1.00 -2.86 -11.56
CA LEU A 133 -1.81 -4.01 -11.92
C LEU A 133 -1.86 -5.05 -10.81
N ARG A 134 -0.85 -5.12 -9.93
CA ARG A 134 -0.87 -6.03 -8.76
C ARG A 134 -2.00 -5.66 -7.81
N ALA A 135 -2.26 -4.37 -7.65
CA ALA A 135 -3.37 -3.86 -6.85
C ALA A 135 -4.68 -3.82 -7.65
N ALA A 136 -4.64 -3.34 -8.90
CA ALA A 136 -5.83 -3.14 -9.73
C ALA A 136 -6.49 -4.46 -10.19
N ARG A 137 -5.72 -5.55 -10.29
CA ARG A 137 -6.24 -6.89 -10.61
C ARG A 137 -6.58 -7.73 -9.39
N ARG A 138 -6.33 -7.23 -8.17
CA ARG A 138 -6.65 -7.97 -6.95
C ARG A 138 -8.18 -8.03 -6.78
N PRO A 139 -8.79 -9.22 -6.83
CA PRO A 139 -10.22 -9.35 -6.61
C PRO A 139 -10.57 -9.11 -5.14
N MET A 140 -11.66 -8.40 -4.89
CA MET A 140 -12.11 -8.07 -3.54
C MET A 140 -13.62 -8.29 -3.40
N LEU A 141 -13.99 -8.90 -2.26
CA LEU A 141 -15.36 -8.85 -1.74
C LEU A 141 -15.66 -7.46 -1.13
N GLY A 142 -14.65 -6.84 -0.52
CA GLY A 142 -14.81 -5.56 0.20
C GLY A 142 -15.33 -5.75 1.62
N VAL A 143 -14.67 -6.58 2.42
CA VAL A 143 -14.96 -6.82 3.83
C VAL A 143 -13.78 -6.43 4.72
N PHE A 144 -14.07 -5.96 5.93
CA PHE A 144 -13.09 -5.87 7.02
C PHE A 144 -13.15 -7.15 7.86
N ILE A 145 -11.99 -7.77 8.07
CA ILE A 145 -11.88 -9.03 8.81
C ILE A 145 -11.81 -8.72 10.32
N GLY A 146 -12.72 -9.32 11.09
CA GLY A 146 -12.80 -9.23 12.55
C GLY A 146 -12.14 -10.41 13.29
N GLY A 147 -11.38 -11.25 12.57
CA GLY A 147 -10.77 -12.47 13.09
C GLY A 147 -11.57 -13.73 12.78
N LEU A 148 -11.17 -14.85 13.37
CA LEU A 148 -11.84 -16.13 13.20
C LEU A 148 -13.06 -16.26 14.13
N ALA A 149 -14.10 -16.92 13.61
CA ALA A 149 -15.28 -17.25 14.40
C ALA A 149 -14.98 -18.35 15.43
N HIS A 150 -15.95 -18.60 16.31
CA HIS A 150 -15.84 -19.65 17.33
C HIS A 150 -15.51 -21.01 16.71
N GLU A 151 -14.72 -21.79 17.45
CA GLU A 151 -14.33 -23.13 17.06
C GLU A 151 -15.45 -24.15 17.36
N ASP A 152 -15.53 -25.18 16.54
CA ASP A 152 -16.34 -26.35 16.80
C ASP A 152 -15.76 -27.23 17.94
N GLU A 153 -16.43 -28.34 18.25
CA GLU A 153 -15.98 -29.27 19.30
C GLU A 153 -14.59 -29.90 19.06
N HIS A 154 -14.04 -29.77 17.84
CA HIS A 154 -12.73 -30.26 17.44
C HIS A 154 -11.67 -29.15 17.35
N GLY A 155 -12.02 -27.91 17.70
CA GLY A 155 -11.11 -26.76 17.60
C GLY A 155 -11.02 -26.15 16.20
N THR A 156 -11.98 -26.44 15.30
CA THR A 156 -11.99 -25.91 13.93
C THR A 156 -12.77 -24.60 13.88
N PRO A 157 -12.17 -23.47 13.46
CA PRO A 157 -12.90 -22.21 13.34
C PRO A 157 -14.07 -22.33 12.35
N GLN A 158 -15.25 -21.87 12.77
CA GLN A 158 -16.46 -21.95 11.95
C GLN A 158 -16.68 -20.68 11.10
N GLY A 159 -15.63 -20.25 10.40
CA GLY A 159 -15.70 -19.09 9.50
C GLY A 159 -14.88 -17.88 9.93
N VAL A 160 -15.06 -16.80 9.18
CA VAL A 160 -14.36 -15.53 9.33
C VAL A 160 -15.36 -14.45 9.74
N ASN A 161 -15.13 -13.82 10.88
CA ASN A 161 -15.95 -12.71 11.38
C ASN A 161 -15.75 -11.47 10.50
N ILE A 162 -16.84 -10.76 10.22
CA ILE A 162 -16.81 -9.48 9.53
C ILE A 162 -16.98 -8.35 10.54
N SER A 163 -16.01 -7.44 10.57
CA SER A 163 -16.07 -6.21 11.38
C SER A 163 -16.70 -5.05 10.62
N GLY A 164 -16.89 -5.17 9.30
CA GLY A 164 -17.58 -4.19 8.48
C GLY A 164 -17.42 -4.49 6.98
N THR A 165 -18.00 -3.63 6.14
CA THR A 165 -17.85 -3.71 4.69
C THR A 165 -17.31 -2.41 4.12
N LEU A 166 -16.61 -2.49 2.99
CA LEU A 166 -16.14 -1.33 2.24
C LEU A 166 -17.29 -0.79 1.36
N PRO A 167 -17.72 0.46 1.56
CA PRO A 167 -18.74 1.08 0.72
C PRO A 167 -18.38 1.04 -0.77
N GLY A 168 -19.38 0.83 -1.63
CA GLY A 168 -19.19 0.75 -3.09
C GLY A 168 -18.71 -0.62 -3.60
N LEU A 169 -18.26 -1.52 -2.71
CA LEU A 169 -17.84 -2.87 -3.05
C LEU A 169 -18.94 -3.92 -2.86
N SER A 170 -18.60 -5.17 -3.16
CA SER A 170 -19.54 -6.26 -3.42
C SER A 170 -20.28 -6.72 -2.17
N ALA A 171 -19.57 -6.87 -1.04
CA ALA A 171 -20.15 -7.25 0.23
C ALA A 171 -21.16 -6.21 0.74
N ALA A 172 -20.81 -4.92 0.66
CA ALA A 172 -21.74 -3.83 1.00
C ALA A 172 -22.97 -3.84 0.10
N ALA A 173 -22.79 -4.01 -1.22
CA ALA A 173 -23.90 -4.09 -2.18
C ALA A 173 -24.80 -5.31 -1.96
N ALA A 174 -24.24 -6.42 -1.47
CA ALA A 174 -24.96 -7.63 -1.10
C ALA A 174 -25.60 -7.58 0.30
N GLY A 175 -25.41 -6.49 1.05
CA GLY A 175 -26.00 -6.29 2.37
C GLY A 175 -25.31 -7.04 3.51
N LEU A 176 -24.04 -7.43 3.33
CA LEU A 176 -23.20 -7.87 4.43
C LEU A 176 -22.90 -6.70 5.36
N GLN A 177 -22.74 -6.99 6.64
CA GLN A 177 -22.54 -6.00 7.69
C GLN A 177 -21.64 -6.56 8.80
N ALA A 178 -21.21 -5.66 9.69
CA ALA A 178 -20.50 -6.05 10.91
C ALA A 178 -21.33 -7.05 11.73
N GLY A 179 -20.67 -8.10 12.23
CA GLY A 179 -21.30 -9.19 12.98
C GLY A 179 -21.72 -10.40 12.14
N ASP A 180 -21.62 -10.32 10.81
CA ASP A 180 -21.75 -11.51 9.95
C ASP A 180 -20.53 -12.43 10.10
N VAL A 181 -20.74 -13.73 9.90
CA VAL A 181 -19.67 -14.74 9.83
C VAL A 181 -19.68 -15.39 8.46
N LEU A 182 -18.65 -15.19 7.63
CA LEU A 182 -18.52 -15.91 6.37
C LEU A 182 -18.09 -17.35 6.66
N VAL A 183 -18.83 -18.31 6.12
CA VAL A 183 -18.59 -19.74 6.38
C VAL A 183 -18.20 -20.50 5.11
N GLU A 184 -18.51 -19.98 3.93
CA GLU A 184 -18.21 -20.64 2.65
C GLU A 184 -18.09 -19.60 1.52
N VAL A 185 -17.15 -19.80 0.60
CA VAL A 185 -17.05 -19.04 -0.67
C VAL A 185 -16.86 -20.04 -1.81
N ASP A 186 -17.74 -20.00 -2.81
CA ASP A 186 -17.74 -20.91 -3.97
C ASP A 186 -17.61 -22.40 -3.59
N GLY A 187 -18.34 -22.80 -2.54
CA GLY A 187 -18.31 -24.18 -2.03
C GLY A 187 -17.06 -24.54 -1.24
N THR A 188 -16.12 -23.61 -1.05
CA THR A 188 -14.94 -23.78 -0.19
C THR A 188 -15.31 -23.35 1.23
N PRO A 189 -15.32 -24.28 2.21
CA PRO A 189 -15.54 -23.94 3.61
C PRO A 189 -14.41 -23.03 4.12
N LEU A 190 -14.75 -21.99 4.87
CA LEU A 190 -13.77 -21.10 5.46
C LEU A 190 -13.43 -21.56 6.87
N THR A 191 -12.21 -22.06 7.06
CA THR A 191 -11.69 -22.48 8.38
C THR A 191 -10.52 -21.62 8.85
N SER A 192 -10.02 -20.76 7.97
CA SER A 192 -8.92 -19.83 8.23
C SER A 192 -9.11 -18.54 7.42
N ILE A 193 -8.31 -17.50 7.74
CA ILE A 193 -8.28 -16.27 6.94
C ILE A 193 -7.61 -16.56 5.59
N GLU A 194 -6.63 -17.45 5.58
CA GLU A 194 -5.90 -17.92 4.41
C GLU A 194 -6.83 -18.61 3.40
N ASP A 195 -7.84 -19.36 3.86
CA ASP A 195 -8.87 -19.93 2.98
C ASP A 195 -9.63 -18.81 2.25
N LEU A 196 -10.07 -17.79 2.99
CA LEU A 196 -10.79 -16.66 2.38
C LEU A 196 -9.92 -15.92 1.35
N VAL A 197 -8.69 -15.58 1.73
CA VAL A 197 -7.76 -14.86 0.86
C VAL A 197 -7.38 -15.70 -0.36
N GLY A 198 -7.12 -16.99 -0.17
CA GLY A 198 -6.76 -17.93 -1.23
C GLY A 198 -7.91 -18.20 -2.19
N THR A 199 -9.11 -18.48 -1.70
CA THR A 199 -10.29 -18.71 -2.54
C THR A 199 -10.60 -17.47 -3.36
N VAL A 200 -10.78 -16.30 -2.73
CA VAL A 200 -11.07 -15.06 -3.47
C VAL A 200 -9.94 -14.71 -4.44
N GLY A 201 -8.67 -14.88 -4.02
CA GLY A 201 -7.49 -14.60 -4.84
C GLY A 201 -7.31 -15.54 -6.04
N SER A 202 -8.00 -16.69 -6.06
CA SER A 202 -7.99 -17.61 -7.21
C SER A 202 -8.91 -17.17 -8.36
N HIS A 203 -9.74 -16.15 -8.13
CA HIS A 203 -10.64 -15.56 -9.12
C HIS A 203 -10.06 -14.30 -9.76
N SER A 204 -10.76 -13.79 -10.77
CA SER A 204 -10.50 -12.50 -11.41
C SER A 204 -11.49 -11.43 -10.97
N VAL A 205 -11.08 -10.16 -11.11
CA VAL A 205 -12.03 -9.04 -11.03
C VAL A 205 -13.12 -9.22 -12.09
N GLY A 206 -14.38 -9.08 -11.68
CA GLY A 206 -15.57 -9.30 -12.50
C GLY A 206 -16.16 -10.71 -12.40
N ASP A 207 -15.47 -11.66 -11.77
CA ASP A 207 -16.04 -12.98 -11.51
C ASP A 207 -17.14 -12.89 -10.44
N SER A 208 -18.22 -13.65 -10.60
CA SER A 208 -19.25 -13.80 -9.56
C SER A 208 -18.96 -15.02 -8.69
N VAL A 209 -18.97 -14.81 -7.37
CA VAL A 209 -18.79 -15.86 -6.36
C VAL A 209 -19.99 -15.97 -5.43
N SER A 210 -20.34 -17.19 -5.05
CA SER A 210 -21.37 -17.51 -4.07
C SER A 210 -20.78 -17.48 -2.66
N VAL A 211 -21.29 -16.59 -1.80
CA VAL A 211 -20.81 -16.45 -0.42
C VAL A 211 -21.90 -16.89 0.55
N ALA A 212 -21.62 -17.90 1.36
CA ALA A 212 -22.49 -18.27 2.47
C ALA A 212 -22.01 -17.62 3.77
N TYR A 213 -22.93 -17.06 4.53
CA TYR A 213 -22.64 -16.41 5.80
C TYR A 213 -23.72 -16.69 6.84
N MET A 214 -23.36 -16.59 8.12
CA MET A 214 -24.25 -16.69 9.26
C MET A 214 -24.58 -15.30 9.80
N ARG A 215 -25.86 -15.05 10.05
CA ARG A 215 -26.36 -13.85 10.74
C ARG A 215 -27.43 -14.28 11.74
N ASP A 216 -27.27 -13.88 13.00
CA ASP A 216 -28.21 -14.23 14.08
C ASP A 216 -28.54 -15.75 14.14
N GLY A 217 -27.52 -16.59 13.89
CA GLY A 217 -27.66 -18.05 13.88
C GLY A 217 -28.34 -18.65 12.64
N THR A 218 -28.70 -17.84 11.65
CA THR A 218 -29.32 -18.29 10.39
C THR A 218 -28.30 -18.24 9.25
N ARG A 219 -28.29 -19.29 8.40
CA ARG A 219 -27.44 -19.34 7.20
C ARG A 219 -28.10 -18.59 6.05
N HIS A 220 -27.32 -17.72 5.42
CA HIS A 220 -27.68 -16.96 4.23
C HIS A 220 -26.68 -17.22 3.12
N THR A 221 -27.07 -16.93 1.88
CA THR A 221 -26.20 -17.01 0.70
C THR A 221 -26.43 -15.77 -0.15
N ALA A 222 -25.35 -15.18 -0.67
CA ALA A 222 -25.38 -14.05 -1.58
C ALA A 222 -24.38 -14.27 -2.73
N GLU A 223 -24.81 -13.97 -3.95
CA GLU A 223 -23.93 -13.90 -5.11
C GLU A 223 -23.27 -12.52 -5.18
N MET A 224 -21.96 -12.48 -5.35
CA MET A 224 -21.16 -11.24 -5.34
C MET A 224 -20.20 -11.22 -6.52
N GLU A 225 -20.30 -10.19 -7.36
CA GLU A 225 -19.28 -9.91 -8.38
C GLU A 225 -18.04 -9.31 -7.71
N LEU A 226 -16.88 -9.94 -7.83
CA LEU A 226 -15.62 -9.47 -7.26
C LEU A 226 -15.16 -8.18 -7.94
N LYS A 227 -14.79 -7.19 -7.14
CA LYS A 227 -14.38 -5.86 -7.63
C LYS A 227 -12.91 -5.60 -7.40
N ALA A 228 -12.31 -4.76 -8.23
CA ALA A 228 -11.00 -4.21 -7.97
C ALA A 228 -11.05 -3.19 -6.82
N ARG A 229 -9.90 -2.96 -6.17
CA ARG A 229 -9.75 -1.81 -5.26
C ARG A 229 -10.05 -0.52 -6.02
N GLN A 230 -10.96 0.28 -5.49
CA GLN A 230 -11.16 1.64 -6.00
C GLN A 230 -10.02 2.51 -5.49
N LEU A 231 -9.17 2.98 -6.41
CA LEU A 231 -8.12 3.93 -6.11
C LEU A 231 -8.65 5.34 -6.33
N ALA A 232 -8.31 6.27 -5.43
CA ALA A 232 -8.63 7.68 -5.62
C ALA A 232 -7.95 8.19 -6.90
N ASP A 233 -8.70 8.99 -7.69
CA ASP A 233 -8.16 9.69 -8.85
C ASP A 233 -7.30 10.85 -8.35
N ILE A 234 -6.03 10.88 -8.75
CA ILE A 234 -5.06 11.87 -8.30
C ILE A 234 -4.93 12.95 -9.37
N PRO A 235 -5.14 14.24 -9.02
CA PRO A 235 -4.98 15.32 -9.98
C PRO A 235 -3.57 15.35 -10.55
N ARG A 236 -3.45 15.50 -11.88
CA ARG A 236 -2.17 15.46 -12.62
C ARG A 236 -1.20 16.62 -12.33
N GLU A 237 -1.63 17.58 -11.53
CA GLU A 237 -0.89 18.79 -11.20
C GLU A 237 -0.73 18.86 -9.68
N ALA A 238 0.49 19.06 -9.20
CA ALA A 238 0.79 19.15 -7.77
C ALA A 238 -0.01 20.26 -7.07
N ASP A 239 -0.25 21.39 -7.75
CA ASP A 239 -1.10 22.47 -7.24
C ASP A 239 -2.53 21.99 -6.95
N ARG A 240 -3.12 21.19 -7.84
CA ARG A 240 -4.49 20.70 -7.67
C ARG A 240 -4.59 19.62 -6.60
N LEU A 241 -3.58 18.74 -6.50
CA LEU A 241 -3.50 17.79 -5.40
C LEU A 241 -3.35 18.52 -4.07
N ALA A 242 -2.54 19.58 -4.01
CA ALA A 242 -2.41 20.42 -2.81
C ALA A 242 -3.73 21.14 -2.46
N ASP A 243 -4.46 21.66 -3.45
CA ASP A 243 -5.78 22.28 -3.24
C ASP A 243 -6.80 21.26 -2.73
N GLN A 244 -6.80 20.03 -3.28
CA GLN A 244 -7.65 18.93 -2.81
C GLN A 244 -7.30 18.53 -1.38
N LEU A 245 -6.02 18.36 -1.06
CA LEU A 245 -5.55 18.05 0.28
C LEU A 245 -5.94 19.14 1.29
N ALA A 246 -5.81 20.41 0.91
CA ALA A 246 -6.23 21.53 1.75
C ALA A 246 -7.74 21.52 2.04
N ALA A 247 -8.56 21.11 1.07
CA ALA A 247 -10.01 20.96 1.27
C ALA A 247 -10.33 19.83 2.25
N VAL A 248 -9.68 18.67 2.14
CA VAL A 248 -9.83 17.55 3.08
C VAL A 248 -9.46 17.98 4.50
N TYR A 249 -8.31 18.63 4.68
CA TYR A 249 -7.91 19.14 6.00
C TYR A 249 -8.89 20.16 6.58
N ALA A 250 -9.50 21.01 5.74
CA ALA A 250 -10.49 21.96 6.22
C ALA A 250 -11.76 21.27 6.76
N GLU A 251 -12.21 20.20 6.11
CA GLU A 251 -13.35 19.39 6.57
C GLU A 251 -13.03 18.67 7.87
N VAL A 252 -11.90 17.96 7.91
CA VAL A 252 -11.44 17.22 9.09
C VAL A 252 -11.19 18.15 10.29
N MET A 253 -10.61 19.33 10.07
CA MET A 253 -10.40 20.29 11.16
C MET A 253 -11.73 20.84 11.69
N ALA A 254 -12.76 21.00 10.86
CA ALA A 254 -14.09 21.39 11.34
C ALA A 254 -14.74 20.28 12.19
N GLU A 255 -14.58 19.01 11.80
CA GLU A 255 -15.00 17.85 12.61
C GLU A 255 -14.24 17.81 13.95
N LEU A 256 -12.91 17.98 13.91
CA LEU A 256 -12.05 18.01 15.09
C LEU A 256 -12.46 19.15 16.05
N ASP A 257 -12.69 20.36 15.54
CA ASP A 257 -13.16 21.50 16.34
C ASP A 257 -14.49 21.20 17.02
N GLY A 258 -15.39 20.49 16.34
CA GLY A 258 -16.66 20.03 16.90
C GLY A 258 -16.50 19.11 18.10
N VAL A 259 -15.62 18.12 18.01
CA VAL A 259 -15.39 17.16 19.12
C VAL A 259 -14.57 17.77 20.25
N LEU A 260 -13.69 18.73 19.98
CA LEU A 260 -12.94 19.46 21.00
C LEU A 260 -13.76 20.55 21.72
N ALA A 261 -14.89 20.96 21.17
CA ALA A 261 -15.72 22.01 21.75
C ALA A 261 -16.12 21.70 23.21
N GLY A 262 -15.85 22.66 24.10
CA GLY A 262 -16.17 22.59 25.53
C GLY A 262 -15.26 21.69 26.37
N LEU A 263 -14.22 21.09 25.78
CA LEU A 263 -13.25 20.27 26.49
C LEU A 263 -12.27 21.14 27.29
N THR A 264 -12.03 20.82 28.56
CA THR A 264 -10.98 21.49 29.36
C THR A 264 -9.63 20.80 29.17
N ASP A 265 -8.54 21.52 29.45
CA ASP A 265 -7.18 20.93 29.40
C ASP A 265 -7.01 19.76 30.40
N GLU A 266 -7.68 19.82 31.55
CA GLU A 266 -7.67 18.75 32.56
C GLU A 266 -8.41 17.51 32.05
N GLN A 267 -9.59 17.68 31.45
CA GLN A 267 -10.34 16.61 30.80
C GLN A 267 -9.52 15.97 29.68
N ALA A 268 -8.89 16.78 28.83
CA ALA A 268 -8.08 16.26 27.73
C ALA A 268 -6.82 15.50 28.20
N ALA A 269 -6.31 15.81 29.40
CA ALA A 269 -5.17 15.13 30.02
C ALA A 269 -5.55 13.89 30.85
N THR A 270 -6.85 13.60 30.99
CA THR A 270 -7.33 12.50 31.83
C THR A 270 -7.32 11.19 31.06
N PHE A 271 -6.75 10.14 31.67
CA PHE A 271 -6.83 8.78 31.16
C PHE A 271 -8.17 8.13 31.51
N THR A 272 -8.68 7.31 30.61
CA THR A 272 -9.92 6.53 30.78
C THR A 272 -9.62 5.06 30.53
N ASP A 273 -10.55 4.16 30.84
CA ASP A 273 -10.38 2.73 30.59
C ASP A 273 -10.80 2.30 29.16
N VAL A 274 -11.25 3.24 28.31
CA VAL A 274 -11.75 2.92 26.96
C VAL A 274 -10.66 2.91 25.90
N GLU A 275 -9.59 3.67 26.09
CA GLU A 275 -8.51 3.87 25.11
C GLU A 275 -7.17 3.97 25.85
N GLU A 276 -6.08 3.56 25.19
CA GLU A 276 -4.74 3.61 25.78
C GLU A 276 -4.23 5.05 25.97
N TRP A 277 -4.63 5.96 25.09
CA TRP A 277 -4.19 7.35 25.09
C TRP A 277 -5.28 8.29 25.61
N ASN A 278 -4.85 9.39 26.25
CA ASN A 278 -5.72 10.52 26.50
C ASN A 278 -5.83 11.43 25.26
N ILE A 279 -6.80 12.35 25.26
CA ILE A 279 -7.06 13.24 24.11
C ILE A 279 -5.82 14.09 23.77
N ARG A 280 -5.06 14.56 24.78
CA ARG A 280 -3.83 15.33 24.52
C ARG A 280 -2.80 14.52 23.75
N GLN A 281 -2.59 13.25 24.11
CA GLN A 281 -1.67 12.35 23.40
C GLN A 281 -2.11 12.11 21.96
N ILE A 282 -3.42 11.92 21.71
CA ILE A 282 -3.97 11.79 20.35
C ILE A 282 -3.69 13.05 19.52
N LEU A 283 -3.96 14.25 20.05
CA LEU A 283 -3.67 15.50 19.34
C LEU A 283 -2.16 15.68 19.09
N GLY A 284 -1.31 15.30 20.06
CA GLY A 284 0.14 15.33 19.89
C GLY A 284 0.64 14.35 18.83
N HIS A 285 0.01 13.19 18.72
CA HIS A 285 0.25 12.19 17.68
C HIS A 285 -0.10 12.71 16.29
N LEU A 286 -1.24 13.38 16.10
CA LEU A 286 -1.61 13.98 14.81
C LEU A 286 -0.52 14.96 14.30
N VAL A 287 0.02 15.81 15.18
CA VAL A 287 1.15 16.69 14.84
C VAL A 287 2.43 15.91 14.49
N ALA A 288 2.70 14.82 15.22
CA ALA A 288 3.88 13.99 14.97
C ALA A 288 3.79 13.28 13.61
N ASN A 289 2.59 12.78 13.26
CA ASN A 289 2.28 12.10 12.00
C ASN A 289 2.49 13.04 10.80
N GLU A 290 2.01 14.29 10.88
CA GLU A 290 2.22 15.27 9.81
C GLU A 290 3.71 15.50 9.49
N LYS A 291 4.57 15.53 10.52
CA LYS A 291 6.02 15.68 10.30
C LYS A 291 6.65 14.46 9.66
N ASP A 292 6.14 13.27 9.97
CA ASP A 292 6.56 12.04 9.32
C ASP A 292 6.11 12.03 7.86
N MET A 293 4.88 12.46 7.57
CA MET A 293 4.39 12.65 6.21
C MET A 293 5.22 13.65 5.41
N GLN A 294 5.62 14.77 5.99
CA GLN A 294 6.51 15.73 5.34
C GLN A 294 7.89 15.13 5.01
N SER A 295 8.41 14.29 5.92
CA SER A 295 9.66 13.55 5.68
C SER A 295 9.48 12.54 4.54
N LEU A 296 8.34 11.84 4.51
CA LEU A 296 7.97 10.89 3.46
C LEU A 296 7.91 11.55 2.09
N ILE A 297 7.18 12.66 1.98
CA ILE A 297 7.04 13.47 0.76
C ILE A 297 8.43 13.84 0.23
N SER A 298 9.29 14.38 1.10
CA SER A 298 10.65 14.79 0.74
C SER A 298 11.51 13.62 0.27
N MET A 299 11.49 12.49 0.98
CA MET A 299 12.26 11.30 0.64
C MET A 299 11.83 10.71 -0.70
N ARG A 300 10.53 10.51 -0.92
CA ARG A 300 10.00 9.94 -2.17
C ARG A 300 10.24 10.87 -3.35
N ALA A 301 9.97 12.17 -3.19
CA ALA A 301 10.26 13.16 -4.23
C ALA A 301 11.75 13.22 -4.58
N GLY A 302 12.63 12.99 -3.60
CA GLY A 302 14.08 12.90 -3.76
C GLY A 302 14.59 11.54 -4.28
N GLY A 303 13.72 10.55 -4.49
CA GLY A 303 14.10 9.21 -4.96
C GLY A 303 14.80 8.33 -3.90
N LEU A 304 14.63 8.64 -2.62
CA LEU A 304 15.17 7.90 -1.48
C LEU A 304 14.17 6.83 -1.00
N VAL A 305 14.71 5.71 -0.51
CA VAL A 305 13.92 4.62 0.09
C VAL A 305 13.52 5.01 1.51
N GLU A 306 12.23 4.88 1.81
CA GLU A 306 11.75 4.83 3.19
C GLU A 306 11.75 3.37 3.66
N ASN A 307 12.50 3.06 4.73
CA ASN A 307 12.91 1.68 4.97
C ASN A 307 12.94 1.25 6.45
N SER A 308 12.03 1.77 7.27
CA SER A 308 11.99 1.39 8.70
C SER A 308 10.60 1.17 9.25
N GLY A 309 9.55 1.47 8.49
CA GLY A 309 8.23 1.75 9.06
C GLY A 309 8.30 3.01 9.91
N TYR A 310 7.29 3.86 9.83
CA TYR A 310 7.13 4.90 10.82
C TYR A 310 6.67 4.25 12.14
N ASN A 311 7.33 4.57 13.25
CA ASN A 311 6.78 4.31 14.58
C ASN A 311 6.00 5.56 15.01
N ASN A 312 4.87 5.79 14.35
CA ASN A 312 4.04 6.99 14.50
C ASN A 312 3.51 7.08 15.95
N ASN A 313 3.36 5.93 16.61
CA ASN A 313 2.88 5.81 17.98
C ASN A 313 3.98 6.03 19.05
N SER A 314 5.14 6.55 18.66
CA SER A 314 6.27 6.72 19.59
C SER A 314 6.09 7.94 20.49
N MET A 315 6.01 7.70 21.81
CA MET A 315 6.04 8.80 22.79
C MET A 315 7.30 9.67 22.71
N ILE A 316 8.41 9.17 22.14
CA ILE A 316 9.63 9.97 21.88
C ILE A 316 9.31 11.16 20.96
N ARG A 317 8.37 10.99 20.03
CA ARG A 317 7.93 12.01 19.06
C ARG A 317 6.79 12.86 19.61
N ILE A 318 5.91 12.25 20.40
CA ILE A 318 4.70 12.90 20.94
C ILE A 318 5.05 13.81 22.14
N GLU A 319 5.85 13.35 23.10
CA GLU A 319 6.19 14.12 24.32
C GLU A 319 6.73 15.53 24.04
N PRO A 320 7.67 15.74 23.09
CA PRO A 320 8.12 17.09 22.74
C PRO A 320 6.99 17.97 22.19
N VAL A 321 6.04 17.42 21.44
CA VAL A 321 4.88 18.18 20.96
C VAL A 321 4.02 18.64 22.14
N LEU A 322 3.72 17.74 23.08
CA LEU A 322 2.92 18.05 24.27
C LEU A 322 3.60 19.08 25.18
N ALA A 323 4.92 19.00 25.33
CA ALA A 323 5.70 19.92 26.16
C ALA A 323 5.68 21.36 25.63
N PHE A 324 5.69 21.53 24.29
CA PHE A 324 5.69 22.85 23.65
C PHE A 324 4.30 23.36 23.25
N SER A 325 3.27 22.52 23.37
CA SER A 325 1.88 22.85 23.05
C SER A 325 1.00 22.34 24.19
N PRO A 326 0.99 23.04 25.35
CA PRO A 326 0.50 22.46 26.60
C PRO A 326 -1.03 22.40 26.71
N THR A 327 -1.76 23.16 25.91
CA THR A 327 -3.22 23.24 25.94
C THR A 327 -3.84 22.57 24.71
N VAL A 328 -5.12 22.20 24.80
CA VAL A 328 -5.90 21.69 23.66
C VAL A 328 -5.86 22.67 22.50
N GLU A 329 -6.04 23.97 22.78
CA GLU A 329 -6.01 25.02 21.76
C GLU A 329 -4.62 25.14 21.09
N ALA A 330 -3.53 25.08 21.87
CA ALA A 330 -2.18 25.11 21.31
C ALA A 330 -1.86 23.88 20.44
N LEU A 331 -2.36 22.69 20.82
CA LEU A 331 -2.21 21.47 20.01
C LEU A 331 -3.01 21.58 18.71
N ARG A 332 -4.26 22.05 18.79
CA ARG A 332 -5.13 22.27 17.62
C ARG A 332 -4.52 23.27 16.65
N GLU A 333 -4.01 24.41 17.13
CA GLU A 333 -3.30 25.40 16.31
C GLU A 333 -2.08 24.78 15.63
N ARG A 334 -1.34 23.95 16.36
CA ARG A 334 -0.14 23.29 15.83
C ARG A 334 -0.46 22.25 14.76
N ILE A 335 -1.56 21.49 14.91
CA ILE A 335 -2.06 20.59 13.86
C ILE A 335 -2.33 21.38 12.59
N ALA A 336 -3.11 22.47 12.68
CA ALA A 336 -3.43 23.31 11.53
C ALA A 336 -2.17 23.89 10.86
N GLN A 337 -1.17 24.28 11.64
CA GLN A 337 0.10 24.75 11.10
C GLN A 337 0.84 23.62 10.35
N THR A 338 0.97 22.43 10.94
CA THR A 338 1.69 21.32 10.29
C THR A 338 0.96 20.82 9.03
N GLN A 339 -0.37 20.81 9.03
CA GLN A 339 -1.16 20.50 7.82
C GLN A 339 -0.89 21.52 6.70
N ALA A 340 -0.83 22.82 7.02
CA ALA A 340 -0.52 23.86 6.05
C ALA A 340 0.91 23.69 5.47
N GLU A 341 1.88 23.30 6.29
CA GLU A 341 3.23 22.94 5.85
C GLU A 341 3.20 21.74 4.89
N THR A 342 2.41 20.70 5.20
CA THR A 342 2.22 19.52 4.34
C THR A 342 1.61 19.89 2.99
N VAL A 343 0.58 20.74 2.96
CA VAL A 343 -0.03 21.25 1.71
C VAL A 343 1.02 21.98 0.85
N ILE A 344 1.86 22.82 1.46
CA ILE A 344 2.93 23.53 0.75
C ILE A 344 3.99 22.54 0.24
N ALA A 345 4.32 21.50 1.01
CA ALA A 345 5.25 20.46 0.58
C ALA A 345 4.75 19.71 -0.67
N VAL A 346 3.47 19.32 -0.68
CA VAL A 346 2.82 18.71 -1.86
C VAL A 346 2.82 19.66 -3.04
N ARG A 347 2.51 20.94 -2.82
CA ARG A 347 2.53 21.97 -3.88
C ARG A 347 3.92 22.13 -4.52
N ASN A 348 4.98 21.94 -3.74
CA ASN A 348 6.37 22.10 -4.16
C ASN A 348 6.99 20.81 -4.74
N LEU A 349 6.20 19.77 -5.01
CA LEU A 349 6.71 18.54 -5.63
C LEU A 349 7.44 18.87 -6.96
N PRO A 350 8.65 18.34 -7.18
CA PRO A 350 9.41 18.60 -8.39
C PRO A 350 8.67 18.13 -9.65
N ALA A 351 8.72 18.92 -10.73
CA ALA A 351 8.08 18.56 -12.00
C ALA A 351 8.54 17.18 -12.53
N GLN A 352 9.81 16.80 -12.32
CA GLN A 352 10.30 15.48 -12.70
C GLN A 352 9.66 14.33 -11.89
N PHE A 353 9.24 14.59 -10.65
CA PHE A 353 8.54 13.60 -9.83
C PHE A 353 7.08 13.50 -10.26
N VAL A 354 6.41 14.64 -10.47
CA VAL A 354 5.02 14.68 -10.98
C VAL A 354 4.89 13.97 -12.33
N ALA A 355 5.92 14.03 -13.19
CA ALA A 355 5.94 13.32 -14.46
C ALA A 355 6.00 11.78 -14.32
N ARG A 356 6.45 11.25 -13.17
CA ARG A 356 6.50 9.82 -12.85
C ARG A 356 5.16 9.39 -12.27
N ARG A 357 4.19 9.21 -13.16
CA ARG A 357 2.76 9.03 -12.84
C ARG A 357 2.51 8.01 -11.72
N GLY A 358 3.09 6.82 -11.78
CA GLY A 358 2.90 5.81 -10.73
C GLY A 358 3.35 6.28 -9.34
N SER A 359 4.60 6.74 -9.21
CA SER A 359 5.13 7.22 -7.91
C SER A 359 4.37 8.44 -7.40
N TYR A 360 4.01 9.36 -8.29
CA TYR A 360 3.22 10.54 -7.95
C TYR A 360 1.80 10.18 -7.48
N ASP A 361 1.10 9.32 -8.22
CA ASP A 361 -0.26 8.88 -7.88
C ASP A 361 -0.25 8.08 -6.57
N ARG A 362 0.80 7.29 -6.32
CA ARG A 362 0.97 6.59 -5.04
C ARG A 362 1.13 7.58 -3.88
N LEU A 363 2.05 8.55 -4.00
CA LEU A 363 2.20 9.58 -2.99
C LEU A 363 0.90 10.35 -2.77
N GLY A 364 0.20 10.71 -3.85
CA GLY A 364 -1.07 11.42 -3.81
C GLY A 364 -2.16 10.67 -3.06
N ARG A 365 -2.26 9.35 -3.26
CA ARG A 365 -3.18 8.50 -2.50
C ARG A 365 -2.81 8.44 -1.03
N ASP A 366 -1.52 8.21 -0.73
CA ASP A 366 -1.05 8.09 0.66
C ASP A 366 -1.30 9.39 1.44
N VAL A 367 -1.01 10.57 0.87
CA VAL A 367 -1.26 11.86 1.55
C VAL A 367 -2.74 12.14 1.76
N LEU A 368 -3.61 11.74 0.83
CA LEU A 368 -5.05 11.93 0.96
C LEU A 368 -5.68 10.95 1.94
N GLU A 369 -5.25 9.69 1.94
CA GLU A 369 -5.72 8.65 2.88
C GLU A 369 -5.33 9.03 4.31
N GLU A 370 -4.11 9.50 4.52
CA GLU A 370 -3.61 9.96 5.82
C GLU A 370 -4.28 11.27 6.27
N ALA A 371 -4.61 12.18 5.36
CA ALA A 371 -5.34 13.40 5.72
C ALA A 371 -6.80 13.14 6.10
N ASP A 372 -7.39 12.04 5.62
CA ASP A 372 -8.81 11.75 5.71
C ASP A 372 -9.12 10.65 6.73
N VAL A 373 -8.76 9.40 6.41
CA VAL A 373 -9.14 8.20 7.17
C VAL A 373 -8.46 8.21 8.53
N HIS A 374 -7.14 8.45 8.57
CA HIS A 374 -6.36 8.44 9.80
C HIS A 374 -6.85 9.49 10.81
N TYR A 375 -7.11 10.71 10.36
CA TYR A 375 -7.65 11.75 11.24
C TYR A 375 -9.05 11.39 11.76
N ARG A 376 -9.94 10.88 10.90
CA ARG A 376 -11.30 10.53 11.33
C ARG A 376 -11.33 9.36 12.31
N ASP A 377 -10.42 8.40 12.17
CA ASP A 377 -10.23 7.33 13.15
C ASP A 377 -9.88 7.88 14.53
N HIS A 378 -8.98 8.87 14.59
CA HIS A 378 -8.60 9.53 15.84
C HIS A 378 -9.67 10.50 16.37
N ILE A 379 -10.46 11.14 15.51
CA ILE A 379 -11.63 11.92 15.93
C ILE A 379 -12.64 11.00 16.61
N ALA A 380 -12.94 9.83 16.04
CA ALA A 380 -13.81 8.84 16.66
C ALA A 380 -13.24 8.33 18.01
N GLN A 381 -11.91 8.21 18.11
CA GLN A 381 -11.24 7.87 19.38
C GLN A 381 -11.44 8.96 20.45
N ILE A 382 -11.29 10.23 20.07
CA ILE A 382 -11.55 11.39 20.94
C ILE A 382 -13.00 11.40 21.43
N GLU A 383 -13.96 11.11 20.55
CA GLU A 383 -15.39 11.04 20.93
C GLU A 383 -15.65 9.96 21.98
N ARG A 384 -15.07 8.77 21.82
CA ARG A 384 -15.20 7.68 22.79
C ARG A 384 -14.62 8.05 24.15
N ILE A 385 -13.44 8.68 24.19
CA ILE A 385 -12.83 9.14 25.44
C ILE A 385 -13.69 10.23 26.07
N LYS A 386 -14.13 11.22 25.29
CA LYS A 386 -14.96 12.34 25.79
C LYS A 386 -16.28 11.87 26.38
N ALA A 387 -16.89 10.82 25.82
CA ALA A 387 -18.10 10.21 26.36
C ALA A 387 -17.88 9.48 27.70
N ALA A 388 -16.63 9.13 28.02
CA ALA A 388 -16.24 8.43 29.25
C ALA A 388 -15.71 9.36 30.36
N LEU A 389 -15.53 10.66 30.09
CA LEU A 389 -15.16 11.71 31.07
C LEU A 389 -16.40 12.24 31.80
#